data_AF-A0A9P8N7R6-F1
#
_entry.id   AF-A0A9P8N7R6-F1
#
_cell.length_a   1.000
_cell.length_b   1.000
_cell.length_c   1.000
_cell.angle_alpha   90.00
_cell.angle_beta   90.00
_cell.angle_gamma   90.00
#
_symmetry.space_group_name_H-M   'P 1'
#
loop_
_entity.id
_entity.type
_entity.pdbx_description
1 polymer ?
#
loop_
_entity_poly.entity_id
_entity_poly.type
_entity_poly.pdbx_seq_one_letter_code
_entity_poly.pdbx_strand_id
1 'polypeptide(L)'
;MSVVLEVVRALAPRARPSPYAKRWWTSDLTQLRRIYTYWRNRARSSRRAGQKKKHWDEFLADNDNMWEVAKYMKSGDDAAFVKVPQLVRADGTCTANSKEQAEEMLTVFFPPLAEIVEEEVERPQCGTAVATPDITMAEVERQVPQYALTIKLMMPTSPQQPNLFD
;
A
#
# COMPACT_ATOMS: atom_id res chain seq x y z
N MET A 1 -3.73 -44.62 -26.16
CA MET A 1 -2.72 -43.91 -26.99
C MET A 1 -1.49 -44.75 -27.35
N SER A 2 -1.21 -45.90 -26.71
CA SER A 2 -0.05 -46.76 -27.03
C SER A 2 -0.19 -47.52 -28.36
N VAL A 3 -1.38 -48.07 -28.64
CA VAL A 3 -1.67 -48.82 -29.88
C VAL A 3 -1.44 -47.97 -31.12
N VAL A 4 -1.88 -46.71 -31.09
CA VAL A 4 -1.66 -45.74 -32.19
C VAL A 4 -0.17 -45.47 -32.38
N LEU A 5 0.61 -45.36 -31.29
CA LEU A 5 2.05 -45.16 -31.37
C LEU A 5 2.79 -46.39 -31.91
N GLU A 6 2.32 -47.60 -31.63
CA GLU A 6 2.88 -48.84 -32.21
C GLU A 6 2.60 -48.93 -33.71
N VAL A 7 1.36 -48.72 -34.12
CA VAL A 7 0.96 -48.75 -35.54
C VAL A 7 1.72 -47.69 -36.34
N VAL A 8 1.86 -46.47 -35.81
CA VAL A 8 2.66 -45.41 -36.45
C VAL A 8 4.14 -45.78 -36.54
N ARG A 9 4.73 -46.43 -35.52
CA ARG A 9 6.13 -46.88 -35.58
C ARG A 9 6.35 -48.02 -36.58
N ALA A 10 5.34 -48.88 -36.77
CA ALA A 10 5.40 -50.00 -37.71
C ALA A 10 5.19 -49.56 -39.16
N LEU A 11 4.27 -48.62 -39.40
CA LEU A 11 3.87 -48.19 -40.75
C LEU A 11 4.63 -46.97 -41.27
N ALA A 12 5.17 -46.11 -40.40
CA ALA A 12 5.93 -44.94 -40.82
C ALA A 12 7.44 -45.22 -40.77
N PRO A 13 8.16 -45.27 -41.92
CA PRO A 13 9.60 -45.39 -41.91
C PRO A 13 10.19 -44.13 -41.28
N ARG A 14 10.72 -44.27 -40.07
CA ARG A 14 11.47 -43.17 -39.46
C ARG A 14 12.72 -42.93 -40.30
N ALA A 15 12.79 -41.75 -40.91
CA ALA A 15 13.99 -41.30 -41.58
C ALA A 15 15.18 -41.49 -40.63
N ARG A 16 16.26 -42.14 -41.11
CA ARG A 16 17.51 -42.18 -40.36
C ARG A 16 17.88 -40.73 -40.05
N PRO A 17 18.22 -40.39 -38.79
CA PRO A 17 18.66 -39.03 -38.49
C PRO A 17 19.77 -38.69 -39.47
N SER A 18 19.66 -37.51 -40.11
CA SER A 18 20.58 -37.18 -41.20
C SER A 18 22.01 -37.27 -40.68
N PRO A 19 22.98 -37.78 -41.47
CA PRO A 19 24.37 -37.93 -41.04
C PRO A 19 24.98 -36.64 -40.47
N TYR A 20 24.41 -35.49 -40.88
CA TYR A 20 24.81 -34.14 -40.56
C TYR A 20 23.92 -33.44 -39.51
N ALA A 21 22.83 -34.06 -39.02
CA ALA A 21 22.07 -33.53 -37.89
C ALA A 21 22.98 -33.55 -36.66
N LYS A 22 23.38 -32.34 -36.22
CA LYS A 22 24.30 -32.03 -35.11
C LYS A 22 24.55 -33.20 -34.16
N ARG A 23 25.53 -34.05 -34.52
CA ARG A 23 25.96 -35.25 -33.80
C ARG A 23 26.52 -34.98 -32.39
N TRP A 24 26.79 -33.73 -32.08
CA TRP A 24 27.25 -33.29 -30.76
C TRP A 24 26.12 -33.16 -29.73
N TRP A 25 24.86 -33.36 -30.13
CA TRP A 25 23.71 -33.31 -29.21
C TRP A 25 22.87 -34.59 -29.28
N THR A 26 23.00 -35.44 -28.26
CA THR A 26 22.27 -36.72 -28.15
C THR A 26 21.02 -36.58 -27.27
N SER A 27 20.12 -37.57 -27.34
CA SER A 27 18.98 -37.66 -26.41
C SER A 27 19.46 -37.77 -24.97
N ASP A 28 20.58 -38.46 -24.74
CA ASP A 28 21.21 -38.61 -23.43
C ASP A 28 21.71 -37.27 -22.87
N LEU A 29 22.39 -36.44 -23.69
CA LEU A 29 22.77 -35.08 -23.31
C LEU A 29 21.55 -34.20 -22.96
N THR A 30 20.42 -34.43 -23.63
CA THR A 30 19.16 -33.75 -23.29
C THR A 30 18.61 -34.22 -21.95
N GLN A 31 18.66 -35.53 -21.66
CA GLN A 31 18.26 -36.09 -20.37
C GLN A 31 19.17 -35.58 -19.26
N LEU A 32 20.49 -35.57 -19.46
CA LEU A 32 21.47 -35.04 -18.52
C LEU A 32 21.22 -33.56 -18.21
N ARG A 33 20.99 -32.74 -19.24
CA ARG A 33 20.67 -31.32 -19.07
C ARG A 33 19.37 -31.12 -18.31
N ARG A 34 18.33 -31.91 -18.59
CA ARG A 34 17.05 -31.84 -17.86
C ARG A 34 17.24 -32.16 -16.38
N ILE A 35 17.96 -33.22 -16.05
CA ILE A 35 18.26 -33.63 -14.68
C ILE A 35 19.06 -32.55 -13.96
N TYR A 36 20.15 -32.06 -14.57
CA TYR A 36 20.95 -30.97 -14.01
C TYR A 36 20.12 -29.70 -13.77
N THR A 37 19.34 -29.29 -14.77
CA THR A 37 18.53 -28.07 -14.69
C THR A 37 17.45 -28.21 -13.61
N TYR A 38 16.85 -29.39 -13.47
CA TYR A 38 15.90 -29.70 -12.42
C TYR A 38 16.53 -29.51 -11.04
N TRP A 39 17.66 -30.16 -10.75
CA TRP A 39 18.33 -30.06 -9.45
C TRP A 39 18.83 -28.64 -9.15
N ARG A 40 19.38 -27.96 -10.16
CA ARG A 40 19.78 -26.55 -10.06
C ARG A 40 18.60 -25.63 -9.72
N ASN A 41 17.46 -25.82 -10.39
CA ASN A 41 16.26 -25.02 -10.14
C ASN A 41 15.63 -25.35 -8.78
N ARG A 42 15.63 -26.63 -8.38
CA ARG A 42 15.19 -27.11 -7.06
C ARG A 42 16.00 -26.40 -5.96
N ALA A 43 17.33 -26.44 -6.04
CA ALA A 43 18.20 -25.78 -5.08
C ALA A 43 18.00 -24.26 -5.03
N ARG A 44 17.82 -23.60 -6.17
CA ARG A 44 17.51 -22.15 -6.21
C ARG A 44 16.15 -21.83 -5.60
N SER A 45 15.14 -22.66 -5.87
CA SER A 45 13.80 -22.50 -5.30
C SER A 45 13.85 -22.64 -3.77
N SER A 46 14.57 -23.66 -3.26
CA SER A 46 14.80 -23.85 -1.83
C SER A 46 15.51 -22.65 -1.17
N ARG A 47 16.51 -22.05 -1.84
CA ARG A 47 17.17 -20.83 -1.33
C ARG A 47 16.21 -19.64 -1.29
N ARG A 48 15.38 -19.44 -2.32
CA ARG A 48 14.42 -18.32 -2.39
C ARG A 48 13.26 -18.45 -1.40
N ALA A 49 12.83 -19.68 -1.11
CA ALA A 49 11.72 -19.95 -0.19
C ALA A 49 11.99 -19.39 1.22
N GLY A 50 13.25 -19.36 1.66
CA GLY A 50 13.64 -18.77 2.95
C GLY A 50 13.96 -17.27 2.89
N GLN A 51 14.46 -16.77 1.77
CA GLN A 51 14.90 -15.37 1.63
C GLN A 51 13.73 -14.38 1.77
N LYS A 52 12.57 -14.70 1.18
CA LYS A 52 11.38 -13.86 1.31
C LYS A 52 10.91 -13.77 2.74
N LYS A 53 10.85 -14.90 3.45
CA LYS A 53 10.43 -14.95 4.85
C LYS A 53 11.39 -14.13 5.72
N LYS A 54 12.70 -14.37 5.58
CA LYS A 54 13.73 -13.60 6.30
C LYS A 54 13.64 -12.10 6.04
N HIS A 55 13.48 -11.70 4.78
CA HIS A 55 13.30 -10.30 4.43
C HIS A 55 12.08 -9.68 5.12
N TRP A 56 10.94 -10.38 5.14
CA TRP A 56 9.75 -9.89 5.86
C TRP A 56 9.93 -9.89 7.37
N ASP A 57 10.58 -10.91 7.94
CA ASP A 57 10.88 -10.98 9.37
C ASP A 57 11.80 -9.83 9.81
N GLU A 58 12.85 -9.54 9.02
CA GLU A 58 13.78 -8.42 9.24
C GLU A 58 13.10 -7.06 9.05
N PHE A 59 12.28 -6.92 7.99
CA PHE A 59 11.53 -5.70 7.70
C PHE A 59 10.50 -5.35 8.79
N LEU A 60 9.81 -6.38 9.32
CA LEU A 60 8.83 -6.22 10.41
C LEU A 60 9.48 -6.05 11.79
N ALA A 61 10.73 -6.50 11.96
CA ALA A 61 11.47 -6.33 13.22
C ALA A 61 11.95 -4.88 13.45
N ASP A 62 11.99 -4.07 12.39
CA ASP A 62 12.37 -2.67 12.44
C ASP A 62 11.15 -1.79 12.79
N ASN A 63 11.20 -1.16 13.97
CA ASN A 63 10.12 -0.33 14.50
C ASN A 63 9.88 0.94 13.66
N ASP A 64 10.90 1.42 12.94
CA ASP A 64 10.75 2.61 12.08
C ASP A 64 9.87 2.30 10.86
N ASN A 65 9.75 1.02 10.49
CA ASN A 65 8.92 0.58 9.37
C ASN A 65 7.45 0.36 9.74
N MET A 66 7.03 0.57 11.00
CA MET A 66 5.64 0.32 11.47
C MET A 66 4.58 1.01 10.59
N TRP A 67 4.83 2.26 10.20
CA TRP A 67 3.90 3.03 9.37
C TRP A 67 3.91 2.61 7.89
N GLU A 68 5.05 2.13 7.36
CA GLU A 68 5.11 1.53 6.01
C GLU A 68 4.46 0.13 5.99
N VAL A 69 4.59 -0.64 7.07
CA VAL A 69 3.88 -1.92 7.23
C VAL A 69 2.37 -1.68 7.17
N ALA A 70 1.85 -0.64 7.83
CA ALA A 70 0.43 -0.29 7.80
C ALA A 70 -0.10 -0.02 6.37
N LYS A 71 0.72 0.54 5.48
CA LYS A 71 0.39 0.76 4.06
C LYS A 71 0.19 -0.55 3.30
N TYR A 72 0.92 -1.59 3.66
CA TYR A 72 0.80 -2.93 3.08
C TYR A 72 -0.23 -3.81 3.80
N MET A 73 -0.54 -3.50 5.06
CA MET A 73 -1.59 -4.14 5.85
C MET A 73 -3.00 -3.67 5.50
N LYS A 74 -3.28 -3.24 4.27
CA LYS A 74 -4.65 -2.87 3.86
C LYS A 74 -5.61 -4.02 4.18
N SER A 75 -6.30 -3.91 5.31
CA SER A 75 -7.43 -4.71 5.70
C SER A 75 -8.49 -4.49 4.63
N GLY A 76 -8.80 -5.53 3.86
CA GLY A 76 -9.84 -5.44 2.83
C GLY A 76 -11.12 -4.88 3.46
N ASP A 77 -11.58 -3.74 2.94
CA ASP A 77 -12.85 -3.01 3.14
C ASP A 77 -13.51 -2.90 4.53
N ASP A 78 -12.99 -3.51 5.59
CA ASP A 78 -13.54 -3.48 6.96
C ASP A 78 -12.62 -2.71 7.91
N ALA A 79 -12.12 -1.57 7.44
CA ALA A 79 -11.32 -0.67 8.26
C ALA A 79 -12.23 0.04 9.28
N ALA A 80 -12.07 -0.31 10.56
CA ALA A 80 -12.79 0.24 11.71
C ALA A 80 -12.78 1.78 11.84
N PHE A 81 -11.92 2.48 11.09
CA PHE A 81 -11.86 3.95 11.05
C PHE A 81 -12.91 4.62 10.15
N VAL A 82 -13.60 3.86 9.29
CA VAL A 82 -14.68 4.42 8.43
C VAL A 82 -16.04 4.37 9.14
N LYS A 83 -16.19 3.52 10.18
CA LYS A 83 -17.51 3.25 10.76
C LYS A 83 -17.82 4.26 11.87
N VAL A 84 -18.75 5.16 11.59
CA VAL A 84 -19.34 6.06 12.59
C VAL A 84 -19.95 5.20 13.72
N PRO A 85 -19.67 5.49 15.01
CA PRO A 85 -20.29 4.76 16.11
C PRO A 85 -21.81 4.89 16.08
N GLN A 86 -22.54 3.87 16.54
CA GLN A 86 -24.00 3.91 16.58
C GLN A 86 -24.46 5.06 17.50
N LEU A 87 -25.39 5.87 17.00
CA LEU A 87 -25.95 7.01 17.72
C LEU A 87 -27.19 6.56 18.49
N VAL A 88 -27.42 7.16 19.66
CA VAL A 88 -28.60 6.91 20.50
C VAL A 88 -29.62 8.00 20.24
N ARG A 89 -30.83 7.57 19.87
CA ARG A 89 -31.98 8.44 19.65
C ARG A 89 -32.59 8.91 20.98
N ALA A 90 -33.44 9.93 20.90
CA ALA A 90 -34.18 10.44 22.06
C ALA A 90 -35.15 9.39 22.69
N ASP A 91 -35.57 8.39 21.92
CA ASP A 91 -36.41 7.27 22.37
C ASP A 91 -35.62 6.12 23.05
N GLY A 92 -34.29 6.24 23.13
CA GLY A 92 -33.38 5.24 23.69
C GLY A 92 -32.98 4.11 22.74
N THR A 93 -33.42 4.15 21.48
CA THR A 93 -33.01 3.17 20.46
C THR A 93 -31.69 3.57 19.78
N CYS A 94 -30.91 2.59 19.30
CA CYS A 94 -29.64 2.83 18.60
C CYS A 94 -29.81 2.72 17.09
N THR A 95 -29.08 3.55 16.32
CA THR A 95 -29.03 3.49 14.85
C THR A 95 -28.39 2.19 14.37
N ALA A 96 -29.04 1.47 13.44
CA ALA A 96 -28.55 0.20 12.91
C ALA A 96 -27.71 0.38 11.63
N ASN A 97 -27.90 1.48 10.90
CA ASN A 97 -27.29 1.71 9.59
C ASN A 97 -26.74 3.13 9.44
N SER A 98 -25.77 3.31 8.54
CA SER A 98 -25.15 4.59 8.19
C SER A 98 -26.16 5.64 7.71
N LYS A 99 -27.21 5.24 7.00
CA LYS A 99 -28.30 6.16 6.60
C LYS A 99 -29.05 6.72 7.81
N GLU A 100 -29.39 5.86 8.77
CA GLU A 100 -30.07 6.28 10.01
C GLU A 100 -29.15 7.18 10.85
N GLN A 101 -27.86 6.88 10.90
CA GLN A 101 -26.87 7.76 11.56
C GLN A 101 -26.85 9.15 10.93
N ALA A 102 -26.85 9.24 9.61
CA ALA A 102 -26.85 10.54 8.91
C ALA A 102 -28.13 11.34 9.20
N GLU A 103 -29.29 10.67 9.22
CA GLU A 103 -30.57 11.31 9.55
C GLU A 103 -30.60 11.81 11.00
N GLU A 104 -30.10 11.02 11.96
CA GLU A 104 -30.00 11.45 13.37
C GLU A 104 -28.99 12.58 13.57
N MET A 105 -27.86 12.58 12.86
CA MET A 105 -26.94 13.71 12.91
C MET A 105 -27.63 14.99 12.42
N LEU A 106 -28.39 14.92 11.33
CA LEU A 106 -29.08 16.10 10.81
C LEU A 106 -30.11 16.62 11.81
N THR A 107 -30.90 15.76 12.45
CA THR A 107 -31.90 16.19 13.43
C THR A 107 -31.27 16.73 14.72
N VAL A 108 -30.21 16.09 15.23
CA VAL A 108 -29.54 16.51 16.47
C VAL A 108 -28.78 17.82 16.30
N PHE A 109 -28.07 18.00 15.18
CA PHE A 109 -27.28 19.22 14.94
C PHE A 109 -28.12 20.37 14.38
N PHE A 110 -29.25 20.09 13.72
CA PHE A 110 -30.10 21.11 13.10
C PHE A 110 -31.56 20.97 13.56
N PRO A 111 -31.90 21.50 14.75
CA PRO A 111 -33.28 21.53 15.21
C PRO A 111 -34.17 22.32 14.22
N PRO A 112 -35.46 21.96 14.09
CA PRO A 112 -36.40 22.71 13.27
C PRO A 112 -36.37 24.20 13.64
N LEU A 113 -36.25 25.06 12.62
CA LEU A 113 -36.27 26.50 12.85
C LEU A 113 -37.55 26.87 13.60
N ALA A 114 -37.42 27.64 14.68
CA ALA A 114 -38.56 28.09 15.46
C ALA A 114 -39.56 28.84 14.54
N GLU A 115 -40.85 28.51 14.63
CA GLU A 115 -41.91 29.15 13.83
C GLU A 115 -42.08 30.65 14.14
N ILE A 116 -41.53 31.09 15.28
CA ILE A 116 -41.47 32.48 15.71
C ILE A 116 -40.00 32.88 15.71
N VAL A 117 -39.55 33.47 14.60
CA VAL A 117 -38.29 34.21 14.58
C VAL A 117 -38.60 35.54 15.27
N GLU A 118 -38.36 35.61 16.58
CA GLU A 118 -38.27 36.91 17.27
C GLU A 118 -37.31 37.77 16.45
N GLU A 119 -37.72 38.99 16.10
CA GLU A 119 -36.89 39.95 15.38
C GLU A 119 -35.55 40.01 16.09
N GLU A 120 -34.49 39.61 15.37
CA GLU A 120 -33.16 39.43 15.90
C GLU A 120 -32.76 40.70 16.67
N VAL A 121 -32.86 40.65 18.00
CA VAL A 121 -32.43 41.73 18.90
C VAL A 121 -31.06 42.13 18.42
N GLU A 122 -30.89 43.40 18.03
CA GLU A 122 -29.68 43.94 17.38
C GLU A 122 -28.47 43.13 17.84
N ARG A 123 -27.98 42.23 16.96
CA ARG A 123 -26.75 41.49 17.23
C ARG A 123 -25.74 42.53 17.71
N PRO A 124 -25.08 42.34 18.87
CA PRO A 124 -24.02 43.26 19.27
C PRO A 124 -23.12 43.40 18.07
N GLN A 125 -23.08 44.60 17.50
CA GLN A 125 -22.35 44.86 16.27
C GLN A 125 -20.98 44.26 16.47
N CYS A 126 -20.63 43.31 15.59
CA CYS A 126 -19.38 42.58 15.66
C CYS A 126 -18.30 43.60 16.03
N GLY A 127 -17.67 43.41 17.19
CA GLY A 127 -16.73 44.37 17.74
C GLY A 127 -15.74 44.80 16.66
N THR A 128 -15.30 46.05 16.73
CA THR A 128 -14.40 46.73 15.79
C THR A 128 -13.55 45.74 15.01
N ALA A 129 -13.71 45.71 13.68
CA ALA A 129 -13.07 44.73 12.82
C ALA A 129 -11.60 44.55 13.22
N VAL A 130 -11.21 43.32 13.56
CA VAL A 130 -9.83 42.99 13.89
C VAL A 130 -8.99 43.43 12.70
N ALA A 131 -8.15 44.45 12.90
CA ALA A 131 -7.27 44.95 11.86
C ALA A 131 -6.34 43.81 11.47
N THR A 132 -6.55 43.24 10.29
CA THR A 132 -5.63 42.30 9.66
C THR A 132 -4.49 43.14 9.09
N PRO A 133 -3.30 43.16 9.71
CA PRO A 133 -2.19 43.94 9.18
C PRO A 133 -1.76 43.36 7.83
N ASP A 134 -1.46 44.22 6.87
CA ASP A 134 -0.92 43.80 5.58
C ASP A 134 0.44 43.14 5.79
N ILE A 135 0.59 41.92 5.25
CA ILE A 135 1.85 41.19 5.30
C ILE A 135 2.82 41.88 4.33
N THR A 136 3.81 42.57 4.88
CA THR A 136 4.84 43.25 4.07
C THR A 136 5.91 42.26 3.60
N MET A 137 6.52 42.54 2.45
CA MET A 137 7.54 41.67 1.86
C MET A 137 8.77 41.47 2.74
N ALA A 138 9.14 42.51 3.49
CA ALA A 138 10.23 42.44 4.47
C ALA A 138 9.95 41.45 5.61
N GLU A 139 8.68 41.31 6.05
CA GLU A 139 8.31 40.34 7.09
C GLU A 139 8.39 38.90 6.54
N VAL A 140 7.99 38.69 5.29
CA VAL A 140 8.15 37.39 4.61
C VAL A 140 9.62 37.02 4.50
N GLU A 141 10.46 37.94 4.02
CA GLU A 141 11.91 37.73 3.89
C GLU A 141 12.60 37.47 5.24
N ARG A 142 12.08 38.02 6.35
CA ARG A 142 12.59 37.75 7.70
C ARG A 142 12.17 36.38 8.22
N GLN A 143 10.92 35.98 7.98
CA GLN A 143 10.33 34.76 8.52
C GLN A 143 10.75 33.50 7.76
N VAL A 144 10.84 33.56 6.42
CA VAL A 144 11.18 32.40 5.58
C VAL A 144 12.51 31.73 5.97
N PRO A 145 13.62 32.47 6.21
CA PRO A 145 14.87 31.88 6.67
C PRO A 145 14.77 31.27 8.07
N GLN A 146 13.97 31.87 8.96
CA GLN A 146 13.76 31.35 10.31
C GLN A 146 13.07 29.99 10.27
N TYR A 147 12.00 29.86 9.48
CA TYR A 147 11.32 28.58 9.25
C TYR A 147 12.21 27.56 8.53
N ALA A 148 13.03 27.99 7.58
CA ALA A 148 13.98 27.11 6.90
C ALA A 148 15.05 26.57 7.86
N LEU A 149 15.51 27.39 8.81
CA LEU A 149 16.45 26.99 9.86
C LEU A 149 15.81 26.01 10.85
N THR A 150 14.58 26.25 11.30
CA THR A 150 13.87 25.29 12.18
C THR A 150 13.67 23.95 11.49
N ILE A 151 13.27 23.95 10.22
CA ILE A 151 13.12 22.70 9.45
C ILE A 151 14.48 21.99 9.32
N LYS A 152 15.56 22.73 9.04
CA LYS A 152 16.91 22.17 8.91
C LYS A 152 17.48 21.63 10.23
N LEU A 153 17.07 22.20 11.37
CA LEU A 153 17.43 21.72 12.70
C LEU A 153 16.58 20.54 13.15
N MET A 154 15.33 20.43 12.68
CA MET A 154 14.39 19.36 13.04
C MET A 154 14.61 18.07 12.24
N MET A 155 15.35 18.13 11.13
CA MET A 155 15.65 16.96 10.29
C MET A 155 17.00 16.32 10.70
N PRO A 156 17.06 15.02 11.05
CA PRO A 156 18.31 14.36 11.39
C PRO A 156 19.23 14.34 10.18
N THR A 157 20.44 14.88 10.33
CA THR A 157 21.47 14.83 9.29
C THR A 157 21.92 13.38 9.16
N SER A 158 21.52 12.75 8.05
CA SER A 158 21.85 11.35 7.76
C SER A 158 23.37 11.16 7.82
N PRO A 159 23.89 10.24 8.66
CA PRO A 159 25.32 10.02 8.76
C PRO A 159 25.85 9.50 7.42
N GLN A 160 26.80 10.26 6.86
CA GLN A 160 27.57 9.89 5.68
C GLN A 160 28.15 8.48 5.88
N GLN A 161 27.72 7.52 5.08
CA GLN A 161 28.33 6.20 5.06
C GLN A 161 29.74 6.33 4.45
N PRO A 162 30.80 5.81 5.10
CA PRO A 162 32.14 5.84 4.53
C PRO A 162 32.16 4.98 3.26
N ASN A 163 32.62 5.59 2.16
CA ASN A 163 32.78 4.96 0.85
C ASN A 163 33.64 3.69 0.98
N LEU A 164 33.01 2.54 0.77
CA LEU A 164 33.68 1.26 0.67
C LEU A 164 33.93 0.95 -0.81
N PHE A 165 34.94 1.61 -1.37
CA PHE A 165 35.61 1.16 -2.59
C PHE A 165 37.10 1.43 -2.41
N ASP A 166 37.81 0.39 -1.99
CA ASP A 166 39.18 0.01 -2.39
C ASP A 166 39.22 -1.53 -2.41
#